data_AF-A0A4Q2DNJ4-F1
#
_entry.id   AF-A0A4Q2DNJ4-F1
#
_cell.length_a   1.000
_cell.length_b   1.000
_cell.length_c   1.000
_cell.angle_alpha   90.00
_cell.angle_beta   90.00
_cell.angle_gamma   90.00
#
_symmetry.space_group_name_H-M   'P 1'
#
loop_
_entity.id
_entity.type
_entity.pdbx_description
1 polymer ?
#
loop_
_entity_poly.entity_id
_entity_poly.type
_entity_poly.pdbx_seq_one_letter_code
_entity_poly.pdbx_strand_id
1 'polypeptide(L)'
;MFNRALRYPSCSIEVLEAFRLMVKRNRESFPETNPQEDGTPLEAAAEKEEKDAKKRSVHLFDLPRRLFRNLENRPRWTDNDAPLPYLRHIFDTFKGDDDEPRPDANANQGYALTKAVHIRFIPLVRFLLDHGASPEPKDCLAIIVAIRQKNLPLVKMLIERQESPSGPSSSKKRRRLEDRVKPDVKMLKEAVRCKARDITEYLYHEKGVVPDMTTLQMMM
;
A
#
# COMPACT_ATOMS: atom_id res chain seq x y z
N MET A 1 -4.91 20.75 0.10
CA MET A 1 -5.06 21.29 -1.27
C MET A 1 -4.54 20.33 -2.36
N PHE A 2 -3.45 19.58 -2.15
CA PHE A 2 -2.89 18.61 -3.11
C PHE A 2 -3.90 17.61 -3.69
N ASN A 3 -4.81 17.09 -2.85
CA ASN A 3 -5.88 16.18 -3.27
C ASN A 3 -6.82 16.72 -4.36
N ARG A 4 -6.92 18.05 -4.55
CA ARG A 4 -7.73 18.64 -5.62
C ARG A 4 -6.91 18.84 -6.90
N ALA A 5 -5.65 19.23 -6.80
CA ALA A 5 -4.75 19.42 -7.96
C ALA A 5 -4.50 18.09 -8.68
N LEU A 6 -4.27 17.03 -7.91
CA LEU A 6 -4.13 15.67 -8.43
C LEU A 6 -5.45 15.06 -8.89
N ARG A 7 -6.58 15.77 -8.87
CA ARG A 7 -7.87 15.30 -9.45
C ARG A 7 -8.12 15.78 -10.88
N TYR A 8 -7.31 16.67 -11.45
CA TYR A 8 -7.52 17.16 -12.81
C TYR A 8 -6.85 16.30 -13.91
N PRO A 9 -7.50 16.17 -15.08
CA PRO A 9 -7.16 15.18 -16.11
C PRO A 9 -5.70 15.20 -16.62
N SER A 10 -4.99 16.33 -16.50
CA SER A 10 -3.62 16.54 -16.99
C SER A 10 -2.60 16.61 -15.85
N CYS A 11 -2.53 15.57 -15.01
CA CYS A 11 -1.50 15.53 -13.98
C CYS A 11 -0.18 15.01 -14.61
N SER A 12 0.53 15.90 -15.30
CA SER A 12 1.89 15.68 -15.80
C SER A 12 2.92 16.04 -14.73
N ILE A 13 4.17 15.62 -14.95
CA ILE A 13 5.32 15.99 -14.10
C ILE A 13 5.40 17.52 -13.95
N GLU A 14 5.27 18.26 -15.05
CA GLU A 14 5.30 19.72 -15.07
C GLU A 14 4.22 20.36 -14.20
N VAL A 15 3.00 19.81 -14.22
CA VAL A 15 1.89 20.31 -13.40
C VAL A 15 2.14 20.05 -11.91
N LEU A 16 2.76 18.92 -11.58
CA LEU A 16 3.15 18.59 -10.21
C LEU A 16 4.23 19.55 -9.68
N GLU A 17 5.25 19.84 -10.49
CA GLU A 17 6.33 20.78 -10.14
C GLU A 17 5.80 22.21 -9.98
N ALA A 18 4.97 22.68 -10.91
CA ALA A 18 4.34 24.00 -10.81
C ALA A 18 3.49 24.12 -9.54
N PHE A 19 2.76 23.05 -9.17
CA PHE A 19 1.96 23.04 -7.95
C PHE A 19 2.83 23.04 -6.69
N ARG A 20 3.96 22.32 -6.70
CA ARG A 20 4.95 22.36 -5.61
C ARG A 20 5.49 23.78 -5.40
N LEU A 21 5.86 24.47 -6.48
CA LEU A 21 6.33 25.86 -6.42
C LEU A 21 5.27 26.80 -5.85
N MET A 22 4.00 26.63 -6.24
CA MET A 22 2.90 27.40 -5.65
C MET A 22 2.76 27.21 -4.14
N VAL A 23 2.88 25.96 -3.67
CA VAL A 23 2.76 25.64 -2.23
C VAL A 23 3.93 26.21 -1.43
N LYS A 24 5.16 26.14 -1.97
CA LYS A 24 6.34 26.78 -1.34
C LYS A 24 6.16 28.29 -1.22
N ARG A 25 5.74 28.96 -2.30
CA ARG A 25 5.50 30.41 -2.32
C ARG A 25 4.42 30.86 -1.31
N ASN A 26 3.33 30.09 -1.19
CA ASN A 26 2.25 30.44 -0.24
C ASN A 26 2.67 30.28 1.23
N ARG A 27 3.59 29.35 1.55
CA ARG A 27 4.12 29.19 2.91
C ARG A 27 5.05 30.33 3.32
N GLU A 28 5.86 30.83 2.39
CA GLU A 28 6.73 31.99 2.64
C GLU A 28 5.97 33.30 2.87
N SER A 29 4.70 33.35 2.47
CA SER A 29 3.86 34.57 2.54
C SER A 29 3.18 34.77 3.91
N PHE A 30 3.09 33.75 4.78
CA PHE A 30 2.43 33.83 6.09
C PHE A 30 3.11 32.92 7.12
N PRO A 31 4.04 33.42 7.96
CA PRO A 31 4.57 32.64 9.07
C PRO A 31 3.46 32.43 10.11
N GLU A 32 3.16 31.17 10.42
CA GLU A 32 2.16 30.79 11.44
C GLU A 32 2.58 31.33 12.82
N THR A 33 1.77 32.23 13.39
CA THR A 33 1.83 32.61 14.81
C THR A 33 1.12 31.54 15.64
N ASN A 34 1.88 30.73 16.38
CA ASN A 34 1.34 29.73 17.31
C ASN A 34 0.64 30.40 18.52
N PRO A 35 -0.63 30.08 18.81
CA PRO A 35 -1.23 30.35 20.12
C PRO A 35 -0.76 29.29 21.13
N GLN A 36 -0.28 29.74 22.30
CA GLN A 36 0.02 28.89 23.46
C GLN A 36 -1.29 28.28 24.01
N GLU A 37 -1.36 26.95 24.07
CA GLU A 37 -2.42 26.22 24.80
C GLU A 37 -1.84 25.65 26.09
N ASP A 38 -2.23 26.25 27.22
CA ASP A 38 -2.07 25.69 28.57
C ASP A 38 -3.21 24.70 28.84
N GLY A 39 -2.89 23.42 29.10
CA GLY A 39 -3.90 22.37 29.38
C GLY A 39 -3.32 21.14 30.10
N THR A 40 -4.06 20.65 31.09
CA THR A 40 -3.67 19.75 32.19
C THR A 40 -3.51 18.24 31.84
N PRO A 41 -2.85 17.42 32.69
CA PRO A 41 -2.16 16.19 32.24
C PRO A 41 -2.91 14.84 32.23
N LEU A 42 -4.23 14.72 32.44
CA LEU A 42 -4.84 13.41 32.79
C LEU A 42 -5.78 12.74 31.78
N GLU A 43 -6.06 13.35 30.62
CA GLU A 43 -6.88 12.74 29.53
C GLU A 43 -6.08 12.51 28.22
N ALA A 44 -4.75 12.42 28.32
CA ALA A 44 -3.85 12.62 27.19
C ALA A 44 -3.52 11.37 26.32
N ALA A 45 -4.07 10.18 26.59
CA ALA A 45 -3.67 8.95 25.88
C ALA A 45 -4.60 8.59 24.70
N ALA A 46 -5.92 8.65 24.88
CA ALA A 46 -6.89 8.37 23.82
C ALA A 46 -7.02 9.54 22.82
N GLU A 47 -6.96 10.78 23.30
CA GLU A 47 -6.94 11.96 22.44
C GLU A 47 -5.62 12.11 21.67
N LYS A 48 -4.52 11.52 22.14
CA LYS A 48 -3.24 11.51 21.41
C LYS A 48 -3.33 10.69 20.14
N GLU A 49 -3.92 9.51 20.17
CA GLU A 49 -4.07 8.69 18.95
C GLU A 49 -4.99 9.37 17.93
N GLU A 50 -6.07 10.02 18.36
CA GLU A 50 -6.97 10.74 17.45
C GLU A 50 -6.33 12.03 16.91
N LYS A 51 -5.64 12.80 17.76
CA LYS A 51 -4.89 14.00 17.33
C LYS A 51 -3.69 13.64 16.45
N ASP A 52 -3.00 12.53 16.69
CA ASP A 52 -1.88 12.04 15.87
C ASP A 52 -2.36 11.42 14.54
N ALA A 53 -3.49 10.72 14.52
CA ALA A 53 -4.11 10.25 13.27
C ALA A 53 -4.59 11.44 12.41
N LYS A 54 -5.16 12.46 13.05
CA LYS A 54 -5.57 13.70 12.38
C LYS A 54 -4.36 14.49 11.88
N LYS A 55 -3.29 14.62 12.67
CA LYS A 55 -2.03 15.28 12.29
C LYS A 55 -1.31 14.54 11.14
N ARG A 56 -1.29 13.20 11.17
CA ARG A 56 -0.80 12.35 10.04
C ARG A 56 -1.62 12.54 8.77
N SER A 57 -2.94 12.73 8.88
CA SER A 57 -3.82 12.97 7.73
C SER A 57 -3.61 14.34 7.07
N VAL A 58 -3.06 15.34 7.79
CA VAL A 58 -2.76 16.68 7.22
C VAL A 58 -1.60 16.61 6.22
N HIS A 59 -0.70 15.64 6.39
CA HIS A 59 0.49 15.46 5.55
C HIS A 59 0.38 14.28 4.57
N LEU A 60 -0.80 13.70 4.34
CA LEU A 60 -0.97 12.66 3.33
C LEU A 60 -1.89 13.15 2.20
N PHE A 61 -1.52 12.85 0.96
CA PHE A 61 -2.41 13.05 -0.18
C PHE A 61 -2.72 11.74 -0.90
N ASP A 62 -3.97 11.60 -1.34
CA ASP A 62 -4.48 10.44 -2.04
C ASP A 62 -3.91 10.37 -3.45
N LEU A 63 -3.38 9.21 -3.81
CA LEU A 63 -3.04 8.92 -5.20
C LEU A 63 -4.32 8.88 -6.06
N PRO A 64 -4.37 9.59 -7.20
CA PRO A 64 -5.56 9.61 -8.03
C PRO A 64 -5.84 8.25 -8.68
N ARG A 65 -7.06 7.73 -8.48
CA ARG A 65 -7.51 6.43 -9.02
C ARG A 65 -7.28 6.25 -10.52
N ARG A 66 -7.33 7.34 -11.30
CA ARG A 66 -7.17 7.29 -12.77
C ARG A 66 -5.81 6.76 -13.21
N LEU A 67 -4.76 6.96 -12.42
CA LEU A 67 -3.42 6.41 -12.73
C LEU A 67 -3.45 4.89 -12.85
N PHE A 68 -4.38 4.26 -12.14
CA PHE A 68 -4.55 2.81 -12.12
C PHE A 68 -5.74 2.33 -12.96
N ARG A 69 -6.61 3.24 -13.40
CA ARG A 69 -7.86 2.88 -14.11
C ARG A 69 -7.57 2.28 -15.49
N ASN A 70 -6.64 2.88 -16.23
CA ASN A 70 -6.34 2.54 -17.62
C ASN A 70 -5.21 1.49 -17.75
N LEU A 71 -4.96 0.71 -16.69
CA LEU A 71 -4.00 -0.38 -16.78
C LEU A 71 -4.62 -1.57 -17.51
N GLU A 72 -4.06 -1.89 -18.68
CA GLU A 72 -4.50 -2.97 -19.55
C GLU A 72 -3.97 -4.33 -19.09
N ASN A 73 -4.66 -5.42 -19.42
CA ASN A 73 -4.12 -6.75 -19.18
C ASN A 73 -3.16 -7.12 -20.31
N ARG A 74 -1.87 -7.18 -20.01
CA ARG A 74 -0.83 -7.50 -21.00
C ARG A 74 0.17 -8.49 -20.40
N PRO A 75 0.85 -9.30 -21.23
CA PRO A 75 1.57 -10.47 -20.75
C PRO A 75 2.83 -10.13 -19.95
N ARG A 76 3.44 -8.96 -20.18
CA ARG A 76 4.68 -8.55 -19.50
C ARG A 76 4.62 -7.09 -19.09
N TRP A 77 5.03 -6.84 -17.85
CA TRP A 77 5.21 -5.53 -17.26
C TRP A 77 6.65 -5.38 -16.79
N THR A 78 7.21 -4.21 -16.97
CA THR A 78 8.57 -3.83 -16.62
C THR A 78 8.55 -2.60 -15.70
N ASP A 79 9.70 -2.30 -15.11
CA ASP A 79 9.89 -1.13 -14.24
C ASP A 79 9.71 0.22 -14.93
N ASN A 80 9.79 0.25 -16.27
CA ASN A 80 9.71 1.47 -17.07
C ASN A 80 8.29 1.76 -17.57
N ASP A 81 7.34 0.88 -17.29
CA ASP A 81 5.99 1.00 -17.80
C ASP A 81 5.12 1.92 -16.95
N ALA A 82 4.22 2.67 -17.59
CA ALA A 82 3.24 3.46 -16.89
C ALA A 82 2.41 2.56 -15.93
N PRO A 83 2.23 2.96 -14.66
CA PRO A 83 2.45 4.28 -14.10
C PRO A 83 3.77 4.43 -13.30
N LEU A 84 4.69 3.46 -13.35
CA LEU A 84 5.84 3.40 -12.44
C LEU A 84 6.81 4.58 -12.52
N PRO A 85 7.29 5.04 -13.70
CA PRO A 85 8.20 6.18 -13.77
C PRO A 85 7.60 7.44 -13.14
N TYR A 86 6.30 7.67 -13.37
CA TYR A 86 5.59 8.80 -12.80
C TYR A 86 5.41 8.67 -11.29
N LEU A 87 5.08 7.46 -10.80
CA LEU A 87 5.00 7.21 -9.37
C LEU A 87 6.35 7.36 -8.67
N ARG A 88 7.44 6.86 -9.24
CA ARG A 88 8.80 7.06 -8.71
C ARG A 88 9.10 8.55 -8.57
N HIS A 89 8.85 9.31 -9.62
CA HIS A 89 9.02 10.76 -9.57
C HIS A 89 8.19 11.43 -8.47
N ILE A 90 6.91 11.07 -8.32
CA ILE A 90 6.07 11.58 -7.21
C ILE A 90 6.70 11.22 -5.86
N PHE A 91 6.98 9.94 -5.61
CA PHE A 91 7.46 9.48 -4.31
C PHE A 91 8.85 10.03 -3.97
N ASP A 92 9.74 10.17 -4.95
CA ASP A 92 11.07 10.75 -4.76
C ASP A 92 11.00 12.26 -4.51
N THR A 93 10.09 12.97 -5.20
CA THR A 93 9.90 14.42 -5.03
C THR A 93 9.48 14.77 -3.60
N PHE A 94 8.63 13.95 -2.98
CA PHE A 94 8.09 14.18 -1.63
C PHE A 94 8.82 13.38 -0.53
N LYS A 95 9.99 12.79 -0.83
CA LYS A 95 10.77 11.99 0.13
C LYS A 95 11.61 12.82 1.11
N GLY A 96 11.96 14.05 0.74
CA GLY A 96 13.05 14.82 1.37
C GLY A 96 12.65 15.84 2.45
N ASP A 97 11.40 16.30 2.49
CA ASP A 97 10.99 17.41 3.37
C ASP A 97 9.97 16.93 4.41
N ASP A 98 10.27 17.07 5.71
CA ASP A 98 9.38 16.63 6.81
C ASP A 98 8.05 17.40 6.86
N ASP A 99 8.01 18.60 6.28
CA ASP A 99 6.80 19.43 6.19
C ASP A 99 6.03 19.27 4.87
N GLU A 100 6.55 18.53 3.89
CA GLU A 100 5.84 18.26 2.63
C GLU A 100 4.90 17.05 2.77
N PRO A 101 3.71 17.10 2.15
CA PRO A 101 2.78 16.00 2.25
C PRO A 101 3.27 14.80 1.43
N ARG A 102 3.23 13.61 2.03
CA ARG A 102 3.65 12.35 1.42
C ARG A 102 2.48 11.71 0.65
N PRO A 103 2.76 11.03 -0.47
CA PRO A 103 1.74 10.25 -1.16
C PRO A 103 1.27 9.07 -0.31
N ASP A 104 -0.04 8.90 -0.16
CA ASP A 104 -0.64 7.74 0.50
C ASP A 104 -0.76 6.57 -0.47
N ALA A 105 0.00 5.51 -0.21
CA ALA A 105 -0.05 4.26 -0.98
C ALA A 105 -1.34 3.45 -0.73
N ASN A 106 -2.01 3.67 0.41
CA ASN A 106 -3.27 3.02 0.78
C ASN A 106 -4.51 3.81 0.38
N ALA A 107 -4.32 4.93 -0.32
CA ALA A 107 -5.39 5.79 -0.81
C ALA A 107 -6.48 4.97 -1.50
N ASN A 108 -7.73 5.40 -1.31
CA ASN A 108 -8.90 4.74 -1.89
C ASN A 108 -9.10 3.29 -1.42
N GLN A 109 -8.80 2.99 -0.17
CA GLN A 109 -8.97 1.65 0.42
C GLN A 109 -8.13 0.59 -0.33
N GLY A 110 -6.87 0.91 -0.64
CA GLY A 110 -5.96 -0.03 -1.30
C GLY A 110 -6.29 -0.32 -2.77
N TYR A 111 -7.02 0.58 -3.45
CA TYR A 111 -7.40 0.40 -4.86
C TYR A 111 -6.19 0.18 -5.77
N ALA A 112 -5.11 0.95 -5.57
CA ALA A 112 -3.88 0.86 -6.35
C ALA A 112 -3.29 -0.55 -6.30
N LEU A 113 -3.09 -1.08 -5.09
CA LEU A 113 -2.53 -2.42 -4.88
C LEU A 113 -3.46 -3.51 -5.43
N THR A 114 -4.76 -3.41 -5.17
CA THR A 114 -5.75 -4.37 -5.67
C THR A 114 -5.74 -4.43 -7.20
N LYS A 115 -5.69 -3.26 -7.86
CA LYS A 115 -5.68 -3.17 -9.32
C LYS A 115 -4.37 -3.70 -9.91
N ALA A 116 -3.23 -3.40 -9.29
CA ALA A 116 -1.91 -3.91 -9.68
C ALA A 116 -1.84 -5.44 -9.60
N VAL A 117 -2.42 -6.03 -8.54
CA VAL A 117 -2.57 -7.49 -8.39
C VAL A 117 -3.49 -8.06 -9.47
N HIS A 118 -4.62 -7.41 -9.72
CA HIS A 118 -5.59 -7.88 -10.71
C HIS A 118 -4.99 -8.00 -12.14
N ILE A 119 -4.09 -7.09 -12.52
CA ILE A 119 -3.41 -7.09 -13.83
C ILE A 119 -2.04 -7.81 -13.80
N ARG A 120 -1.64 -8.37 -12.65
CA ARG A 120 -0.34 -9.04 -12.44
C ARG A 120 0.87 -8.16 -12.76
N PHE A 121 0.77 -6.85 -12.48
CA PHE A 121 1.88 -5.91 -12.64
C PHE A 121 2.83 -6.03 -11.44
N ILE A 122 3.68 -7.06 -11.47
CA ILE A 122 4.57 -7.42 -10.36
C ILE A 122 5.49 -6.25 -9.92
N PRO A 123 6.19 -5.54 -10.82
CA PRO A 123 6.97 -4.37 -10.42
C PRO A 123 6.16 -3.29 -9.67
N LEU A 124 4.91 -3.03 -10.09
CA LEU A 124 4.03 -2.08 -9.41
C LEU A 124 3.59 -2.57 -8.04
N VAL A 125 3.28 -3.86 -7.89
CA VAL A 125 2.96 -4.45 -6.58
C VAL A 125 4.12 -4.29 -5.62
N ARG A 126 5.36 -4.62 -6.06
CA ARG A 126 6.56 -4.44 -5.24
C ARG A 126 6.76 -2.99 -4.83
N PHE A 127 6.72 -2.08 -5.80
CA PHE A 127 6.84 -0.64 -5.56
C PHE A 127 5.85 -0.15 -4.50
N LEU A 128 4.57 -0.50 -4.63
CA LEU A 128 3.55 -0.09 -3.66
C LEU A 128 3.81 -0.68 -2.26
N LEU A 129 4.20 -1.95 -2.17
CA LEU A 129 4.52 -2.61 -0.90
C LEU A 129 5.77 -2.05 -0.22
N ASP A 130 6.75 -1.60 -0.99
CA ASP A 130 7.97 -0.94 -0.50
C ASP A 130 7.68 0.47 0.01
N HIS A 131 6.69 1.14 -0.58
CA HIS A 131 6.19 2.46 -0.17
C HIS A 131 5.05 2.40 0.86
N GLY A 132 4.87 1.27 1.55
CA GLY A 132 3.96 1.16 2.70
C GLY A 132 2.51 0.81 2.37
N ALA A 133 2.22 0.33 1.16
CA ALA A 133 0.91 -0.23 0.88
C ALA A 133 0.66 -1.48 1.74
N SER A 134 -0.46 -1.50 2.46
CA SER A 134 -0.99 -2.65 3.16
C SER A 134 -1.96 -3.41 2.24
N PRO A 135 -1.93 -4.76 2.22
CA PRO A 135 -2.92 -5.54 1.51
C PRO A 135 -4.19 -5.81 2.31
N GLU A 136 -4.29 -5.37 3.56
CA GLU A 136 -5.47 -5.51 4.43
C GLU A 136 -6.73 -4.72 4.00
N PRO A 137 -6.63 -3.52 3.39
CA PRO A 137 -7.80 -2.73 3.06
C PRO A 137 -8.83 -3.52 2.24
N LYS A 138 -10.11 -3.28 2.56
CA LYS A 138 -11.27 -3.93 1.92
C LYS A 138 -11.21 -5.46 2.07
N ASP A 139 -11.13 -5.94 3.32
CA ASP A 139 -11.15 -7.37 3.67
C ASP A 139 -10.09 -8.19 2.93
N CYS A 140 -8.87 -7.67 2.82
CA CYS A 140 -7.78 -8.31 2.10
C CYS A 140 -8.08 -8.62 0.62
N LEU A 141 -8.88 -7.77 -0.05
CA LEU A 141 -9.33 -8.02 -1.43
C LEU A 141 -8.17 -8.27 -2.40
N ALA A 142 -7.03 -7.58 -2.22
CA ALA A 142 -5.84 -7.82 -3.03
C ALA A 142 -5.38 -9.29 -2.95
N ILE A 143 -5.33 -9.86 -1.75
CA ILE A 143 -4.96 -11.28 -1.55
C ILE A 143 -6.01 -12.20 -2.16
N ILE A 144 -7.29 -11.93 -1.92
CA ILE A 144 -8.40 -12.73 -2.50
C ILE A 144 -8.34 -12.75 -4.03
N VAL A 145 -8.02 -11.63 -4.68
CA VAL A 145 -7.84 -11.56 -6.14
C VAL A 145 -6.65 -12.41 -6.59
N ALA A 146 -5.52 -12.38 -5.87
CA ALA A 146 -4.36 -13.22 -6.18
C ALA A 146 -4.66 -14.73 -6.02
N ILE A 147 -5.47 -15.10 -5.03
CA ILE A 147 -5.94 -16.48 -4.82
C ILE A 147 -6.82 -16.93 -5.98
N ARG A 148 -7.76 -16.09 -6.44
CA ARG A 148 -8.62 -16.38 -7.60
C ARG A 148 -7.83 -16.56 -8.89
N GLN A 149 -6.73 -15.85 -9.04
CA GLN A 149 -5.79 -16.02 -10.15
C GLN A 149 -4.91 -17.27 -10.02
N LYS A 150 -4.97 -17.99 -8.89
CA LYS A 150 -4.13 -19.15 -8.56
C LYS A 150 -2.64 -18.84 -8.67
N ASN A 151 -2.24 -17.67 -8.18
CA ASN A 151 -0.87 -17.20 -8.29
C ASN A 151 -0.19 -17.23 -6.92
N LEU A 152 0.36 -18.38 -6.54
CA LEU A 152 1.07 -18.56 -5.27
C LEU A 152 2.21 -17.54 -5.06
N PRO A 153 3.11 -17.29 -6.03
CA PRO A 153 4.17 -16.27 -5.85
C PRO A 153 3.64 -14.89 -5.47
N LEU A 154 2.50 -14.49 -6.05
CA LEU A 154 1.87 -13.20 -5.76
C LEU A 154 1.22 -13.19 -4.37
N VAL A 155 0.60 -14.30 -3.96
CA VAL A 155 0.06 -14.46 -2.59
C VAL A 155 1.18 -14.40 -1.55
N LYS A 156 2.29 -15.11 -1.77
CA LYS A 156 3.47 -15.04 -0.89
C LYS A 156 4.01 -13.61 -0.81
N MET A 157 4.09 -12.88 -1.92
CA MET A 157 4.54 -11.49 -1.94
C MET A 157 3.65 -10.53 -1.12
N LEU A 158 2.34 -10.76 -1.09
CA LEU A 158 1.41 -9.91 -0.34
C LEU A 158 1.40 -10.24 1.15
N ILE A 159 1.54 -11.52 1.52
CA ILE A 159 1.50 -11.98 2.91
C ILE A 159 2.87 -11.82 3.59
N GLU A 160 3.95 -12.19 2.92
CA GLU A 160 5.29 -12.18 3.50
C GLU A 160 5.94 -10.80 3.38
N ARG A 161 6.71 -10.43 4.40
CA ARG A 161 7.54 -9.23 4.34
C ARG A 161 8.86 -9.58 3.64
N GLN A 162 9.02 -9.12 2.40
CA GLN A 162 10.29 -9.24 1.67
C GLN A 162 11.30 -8.24 2.25
N GLU A 163 12.54 -8.70 2.51
CA GLU A 163 13.66 -7.82 2.82
C GLU A 163 13.99 -7.01 1.54
N SER A 164 14.00 -5.69 1.64
CA SER A 164 14.49 -4.84 0.56
C SER A 164 15.96 -5.18 0.29
N PRO A 165 16.40 -5.44 -0.97
CA PRO A 165 17.79 -5.79 -1.28
C PRO A 165 18.80 -4.65 -1.08
N SER A 166 18.41 -3.51 -0.49
CA SER A 166 19.25 -2.33 -0.25
C SER A 166 20.11 -2.41 1.02
N GLY A 167 20.05 -3.48 1.81
CA GLY A 167 20.97 -3.74 2.91
C GLY A 167 22.17 -4.57 2.45
N PRO A 168 23.43 -4.20 2.79
CA PRO A 168 24.59 -4.96 2.36
C PRO A 168 24.46 -6.39 2.88
N SER A 169 24.61 -7.33 1.95
CA SER A 169 24.62 -8.78 2.16
C SER A 169 25.58 -9.15 3.27
N SER A 170 25.09 -9.25 4.50
CA SER A 170 25.76 -9.98 5.56
C SER A 170 24.91 -11.19 5.86
N SER A 171 25.52 -12.34 5.61
CA SER A 171 25.11 -13.71 5.92
C SER A 171 24.83 -13.88 7.42
N LYS A 172 23.78 -13.24 7.92
CA LYS A 172 23.29 -13.37 9.29
C LYS A 172 21.86 -13.88 9.22
N LYS A 173 21.63 -15.03 9.86
CA LYS A 173 20.35 -15.72 10.08
C LYS A 173 19.15 -14.84 9.73
N ARG A 174 18.49 -15.17 8.62
CA ARG A 174 17.23 -14.57 8.16
C ARG A 174 16.29 -14.50 9.37
N ARG A 175 16.19 -13.34 10.03
CA ARG A 175 15.15 -13.12 11.03
C ARG A 175 13.88 -13.13 10.21
N ARG A 176 13.04 -14.14 10.39
CA ARG A 176 11.71 -14.17 9.78
C ARG A 176 11.01 -12.90 10.27
N LEU A 177 10.96 -11.87 9.42
CA LEU A 177 10.10 -10.73 9.69
C LEU A 177 8.67 -11.27 9.74
N GLU A 178 7.91 -10.78 10.71
CA GLU A 178 6.50 -11.14 10.81
C GLU A 178 5.78 -10.81 9.49
N ASP A 179 4.77 -11.61 9.18
CA ASP A 179 3.97 -11.44 7.98
C ASP A 179 3.33 -10.04 7.96
N ARG A 180 3.20 -9.48 6.76
CA ARG A 180 2.48 -8.21 6.55
C ARG A 180 1.03 -8.33 6.97
N VAL A 181 0.45 -9.50 6.77
CA VAL A 181 -0.96 -9.80 7.06
C VAL A 181 -1.06 -11.19 7.65
N LYS A 182 -1.80 -11.32 8.74
CA LYS A 182 -2.15 -12.62 9.33
C LYS A 182 -3.16 -13.33 8.42
N PRO A 183 -2.82 -14.49 7.85
CA PRO A 183 -3.74 -15.19 6.97
C PRO A 183 -4.99 -15.67 7.72
N ASP A 184 -6.15 -15.51 7.09
CA ASP A 184 -7.46 -15.77 7.70
C ASP A 184 -8.15 -17.01 7.08
N VAL A 185 -9.11 -17.60 7.80
CA VAL A 185 -9.92 -18.75 7.36
C VAL A 185 -10.67 -18.42 6.06
N LYS A 186 -11.10 -17.15 5.88
CA LYS A 186 -11.72 -16.68 4.63
C LYS A 186 -10.80 -16.87 3.42
N MET A 187 -9.50 -16.62 3.57
CA MET A 187 -8.52 -16.80 2.48
C MET A 187 -8.35 -18.28 2.14
N LEU A 188 -8.29 -19.13 3.17
CA LEU A 188 -8.19 -20.58 2.99
C LEU A 188 -9.43 -21.14 2.29
N LYS A 189 -10.63 -20.75 2.73
CA LYS A 189 -11.89 -21.15 2.11
C LYS A 189 -11.97 -20.72 0.64
N GLU A 190 -11.52 -19.51 0.32
CA GLU A 190 -11.44 -19.03 -1.07
C GLU A 190 -10.47 -19.87 -1.91
N ALA A 191 -9.30 -20.21 -1.36
CA ALA A 191 -8.30 -21.04 -2.05
C ALA A 191 -8.83 -22.43 -2.39
N VAL A 192 -9.52 -23.06 -1.44
CA VAL A 192 -10.18 -24.36 -1.64
C VAL A 192 -11.27 -24.26 -2.69
N ARG A 193 -12.14 -23.24 -2.62
CA ARG A 193 -13.19 -23.00 -3.62
C ARG A 193 -12.62 -22.80 -5.03
N CYS A 194 -11.49 -22.10 -5.14
CA CYS A 194 -10.78 -21.89 -6.40
C CYS A 194 -9.99 -23.12 -6.86
N LYS A 195 -9.94 -24.21 -6.08
CA LYS A 195 -9.12 -25.41 -6.33
C LYS A 195 -7.63 -25.07 -6.51
N ALA A 196 -7.13 -24.09 -5.76
CA ALA A 196 -5.72 -23.69 -5.75
C ALA A 196 -4.98 -24.49 -4.66
N ARG A 197 -4.56 -25.71 -5.01
CA ARG A 197 -3.97 -26.67 -4.05
C ARG A 197 -2.67 -26.15 -3.43
N ASP A 198 -1.83 -25.56 -4.27
CA ASP A 198 -0.56 -24.92 -3.89
C ASP A 198 -0.75 -23.81 -2.85
N ILE A 199 -1.75 -22.95 -3.05
CA ILE A 199 -2.10 -21.87 -2.11
C ILE A 199 -2.71 -22.43 -0.84
N THR A 200 -3.57 -23.45 -0.96
CA THR A 200 -4.21 -24.12 0.17
C THR A 200 -3.16 -24.76 1.08
N GLU A 201 -2.20 -25.48 0.49
CA GLU A 201 -1.09 -26.12 1.20
C GLU A 201 -0.22 -25.09 1.92
N TYR A 202 0.10 -23.98 1.25
CA TYR A 202 0.82 -22.85 1.85
C TYR A 202 0.07 -22.27 3.06
N LEU A 203 -1.23 -21.98 2.93
CA LEU A 203 -2.00 -21.38 4.02
C LEU A 203 -2.20 -22.35 5.20
N TYR A 204 -2.42 -23.63 4.92
CA TYR A 204 -2.68 -24.64 5.95
C TYR A 204 -1.39 -25.12 6.64
N HIS A 205 -0.37 -25.54 5.87
CA HIS A 205 0.85 -26.12 6.43
C HIS A 205 1.91 -25.08 6.78
N GLU A 206 2.18 -24.09 5.91
CA GLU A 206 3.24 -23.10 6.17
C GLU A 206 2.78 -22.00 7.13
N LYS A 207 1.51 -21.56 7.01
CA LYS A 207 0.95 -20.47 7.82
C LYS A 207 0.06 -20.92 8.99
N GLY A 208 -0.31 -22.20 9.05
CA GLY A 208 -1.03 -22.77 10.18
C GLY A 208 -2.48 -22.27 10.31
N VAL A 209 -3.12 -21.86 9.21
CA VAL A 209 -4.53 -21.44 9.25
C VAL A 209 -5.41 -22.65 9.53
N VAL A 210 -6.16 -22.61 10.64
CA VAL A 210 -7.06 -23.70 11.01
C VAL A 210 -8.32 -23.67 10.12
N PRO A 211 -8.63 -24.75 9.40
CA PRO A 211 -9.80 -24.83 8.53
C PRO A 211 -11.09 -25.06 9.32
N ASP A 212 -12.17 -24.41 8.88
CA ASP A 212 -13.53 -24.73 9.34
C ASP A 212 -13.97 -26.13 8.88
N MET A 213 -14.97 -26.71 9.57
CA MET A 213 -15.61 -27.99 9.18
C MET A 213 -16.06 -28.00 7.71
N THR A 214 -16.60 -26.89 7.22
CA THR A 214 -17.01 -26.76 5.81
C THR A 214 -15.83 -26.79 4.85
N THR A 215 -14.70 -26.20 5.25
CA THR A 215 -13.47 -26.16 4.44
C THR A 215 -12.82 -27.54 4.41
N LEU A 216 -12.81 -28.26 5.53
CA LEU A 216 -12.35 -29.66 5.62
C LEU A 216 -13.14 -30.59 4.71
N GLN A 217 -14.46 -30.46 4.67
CA GLN A 217 -15.31 -31.25 3.76
C GLN A 217 -15.02 -30.99 2.28
N MET A 218 -14.56 -29.78 1.91
CA MET A 218 -14.19 -29.45 0.53
C MET A 218 -12.75 -29.84 0.18
N MET A 219 -11.92 -30.19 1.17
CA MET A 219 -10.54 -30.64 1.00
C MET A 219 -10.43 -32.17 0.85
N MET A 220 -11.41 -32.92 1.36
CA MET A 220 -11.56 -34.38 1.17
C MET A 220 -12.08 -34.72 -0.23
#